data_AF-A0A7S1WNE4-F1
#
_entry.id   AF-A0A7S1WNE4-F1
#
_cell.length_a   1.000
_cell.length_b   1.000
_cell.length_c   1.000
_cell.angle_alpha   90.00
_cell.angle_beta   90.00
_cell.angle_gamma   90.00
#
_symmetry.space_group_name_H-M   'P 1'
#
loop_
_entity.id
_entity.type
_entity.pdbx_description
1 polymer ?
#
loop_
_entity_poly.entity_id
_entity_poly.type
_entity_poly.pdbx_seq_one_letter_code
_entity_poly.pdbx_strand_id
1 'polypeptide(L)'
;MMSLDGSGPTGASATTTDSARDACLVEVASSSDEWSRVCDLVSRESQPHLKHYGFSLEIAKLHLVSPGCLQRQQQQRAKALGAPTLLFHGTWSDNVQGILREGFALPQRSGMFGPGIYFADCPLKSVQFAKKVGPGRTWLHSLQRQWHRAVGWLSRPPEQRQTLTMLACEVFLGRSWTLRHAKAVNPSEDLRCGWLMKALGAGDYSSVYVPGGLFGAVRVPEYVVYEPYQAIPKYVIEFTVKHIQAS
;
A
#
# COMPACT_ATOMS: atom_id res chain seq x y z
N MET A 1 -68.51 -36.40 0.23
CA MET A 1 -68.76 -35.15 -0.51
C MET A 1 -68.12 -34.02 0.28
N MET A 2 -66.80 -33.83 0.13
CA MET A 2 -66.07 -32.65 0.61
C MET A 2 -64.85 -32.51 -0.29
N SER A 3 -64.92 -31.52 -1.18
CA SER A 3 -63.80 -31.01 -1.98
C SER A 3 -62.98 -30.07 -1.11
N LEU A 4 -61.66 -30.16 -1.17
CA LEU A 4 -60.77 -29.07 -0.77
C LEU A 4 -59.63 -28.98 -1.79
N ASP A 5 -59.73 -27.92 -2.59
CA ASP A 5 -58.69 -27.39 -3.46
C ASP A 5 -57.52 -26.86 -2.61
N GLY A 6 -56.29 -27.09 -3.10
CA GLY A 6 -55.06 -26.65 -2.45
C GLY A 6 -53.99 -26.29 -3.47
N SER A 7 -54.30 -25.36 -4.36
CA SER A 7 -53.36 -24.76 -5.31
C SER A 7 -52.38 -23.85 -4.56
N GLY A 8 -51.18 -24.36 -4.27
CA GLY A 8 -50.08 -23.56 -3.70
C GLY A 8 -49.35 -22.76 -4.78
N PRO A 9 -49.17 -21.44 -4.65
CA PRO A 9 -48.31 -20.68 -5.54
C PRO A 9 -46.88 -20.58 -5.00
N THR A 10 -45.96 -20.44 -5.96
CA THR A 10 -44.73 -19.63 -5.88
C THR A 10 -43.61 -20.09 -4.95
N GLY A 11 -42.63 -20.76 -5.57
CA GLY A 11 -41.23 -20.75 -5.15
C GLY A 11 -40.33 -20.45 -6.34
N ALA A 12 -40.51 -19.30 -6.99
CA ALA A 12 -39.51 -18.79 -7.92
C ALA A 12 -38.26 -18.45 -7.10
N SER A 13 -37.32 -19.39 -7.07
CA SER A 13 -35.98 -19.16 -6.55
C SER A 13 -35.33 -18.10 -7.42
N ALA A 14 -35.36 -16.85 -6.96
CA ALA A 14 -34.50 -15.80 -7.48
C ALA A 14 -33.07 -16.17 -7.09
N THR A 15 -32.43 -17.00 -7.91
CA THR A 15 -30.98 -17.09 -7.98
C THR A 15 -30.50 -15.74 -8.49
N THR A 16 -30.33 -14.79 -7.56
CA THR A 16 -29.57 -13.57 -7.81
C THR A 16 -28.14 -14.03 -8.02
N THR A 17 -27.78 -14.29 -9.28
CA THR A 17 -26.41 -14.26 -9.76
C THR A 17 -25.89 -12.84 -9.53
N ASP A 18 -25.54 -12.54 -8.28
CA ASP A 18 -24.64 -11.43 -7.93
C ASP A 18 -23.25 -11.85 -8.38
N SER A 19 -23.09 -11.85 -9.71
CA SER A 19 -21.83 -12.12 -10.39
C SER A 19 -20.78 -11.23 -9.76
N ALA A 20 -19.74 -11.85 -9.21
CA ALA A 20 -18.58 -11.21 -8.62
C ALA A 20 -18.10 -10.05 -9.51
N ARG A 21 -18.51 -8.83 -9.19
CA ARG A 21 -17.96 -7.66 -9.86
C ARG A 21 -16.54 -7.51 -9.35
N ASP A 22 -15.59 -7.59 -10.29
CA ASP A 22 -14.20 -7.25 -10.06
C ASP A 22 -14.09 -5.81 -9.54
N ALA A 23 -13.02 -5.52 -8.81
CA ALA A 23 -12.75 -4.15 -8.39
C ALA A 23 -12.62 -3.26 -9.64
N CYS A 24 -13.29 -2.11 -9.62
CA CYS A 24 -13.22 -1.16 -10.73
C CYS A 24 -12.61 0.17 -10.29
N LEU A 25 -11.97 0.86 -11.24
CA LEU A 25 -11.37 2.16 -11.01
C LEU A 25 -12.34 3.24 -11.49
N VAL A 26 -12.66 4.16 -10.57
CA VAL A 26 -13.45 5.36 -10.88
C VAL A 26 -12.50 6.54 -10.86
N GLU A 27 -12.32 7.18 -12.01
CA GLU A 27 -11.48 8.38 -12.09
C GLU A 27 -12.08 9.50 -11.23
N VAL A 28 -11.25 10.10 -10.40
CA VAL A 28 -11.64 11.19 -9.50
C VAL A 28 -11.38 12.51 -10.21
N ALA A 29 -12.41 13.31 -10.40
CA ALA A 29 -12.29 14.63 -11.03
C ALA A 29 -11.37 15.54 -10.21
N SER A 30 -10.47 16.26 -10.89
CA SER A 30 -9.48 17.16 -10.24
C SER A 30 -10.10 18.34 -9.50
N SER A 31 -11.36 18.67 -9.80
CA SER A 31 -12.15 19.70 -9.11
C SER A 31 -12.92 19.19 -7.90
N SER A 32 -12.88 17.88 -7.60
CA SER A 32 -13.66 17.29 -6.50
C SER A 32 -13.00 17.49 -5.12
N ASP A 33 -13.81 17.48 -4.07
CA ASP A 33 -13.34 17.48 -2.69
C ASP A 33 -12.44 16.27 -2.40
N GLU A 34 -12.76 15.12 -3.00
CA GLU A 34 -12.00 13.88 -2.83
C GLU A 34 -10.59 14.01 -3.40
N TRP A 35 -10.44 14.63 -4.59
CA TRP A 35 -9.13 14.95 -5.15
C TRP A 35 -8.32 15.86 -4.21
N SER A 36 -8.95 16.91 -3.71
CA SER A 36 -8.31 17.88 -2.80
C SER A 36 -7.84 17.21 -1.51
N ARG A 37 -8.67 16.33 -0.92
CA ARG A 37 -8.31 15.55 0.27
C ARG A 37 -7.08 14.66 0.06
N VAL A 38 -6.99 13.99 -1.10
CA VAL A 38 -5.84 13.14 -1.42
C VAL A 38 -4.59 13.98 -1.70
N CYS A 39 -4.72 15.13 -2.37
CA CYS A 39 -3.62 16.08 -2.55
C CYS A 39 -3.09 16.60 -1.20
N ASP A 40 -3.99 16.97 -0.29
CA ASP A 40 -3.66 17.43 1.05
C ASP A 40 -2.97 16.35 1.87
N LEU A 41 -3.47 15.11 1.80
CA LEU A 41 -2.83 13.95 2.42
C LEU A 41 -1.41 13.77 1.88
N VAL A 42 -1.24 13.66 0.56
CA VAL A 42 0.08 13.46 -0.06
C VAL A 42 1.03 14.59 0.31
N SER A 43 0.56 15.84 0.30
CA SER A 43 1.37 17.01 0.64
C SER A 43 1.77 17.02 2.11
N ARG A 44 0.81 16.80 3.01
CA ARG A 44 1.02 16.78 4.46
C ARG A 44 2.01 15.70 4.87
N GLU A 45 1.84 14.47 4.39
CA GLU A 45 2.73 13.36 4.76
C GLU A 45 4.10 13.44 4.06
N SER A 46 4.21 14.17 2.93
CA SER A 46 5.50 14.44 2.27
C SER A 46 6.32 15.50 2.98
N GLN A 47 5.66 16.53 3.54
CA GLN A 47 6.30 17.77 4.00
C GLN A 47 7.51 17.55 4.92
N PRO A 48 7.42 16.70 5.97
CA PRO A 48 8.54 16.50 6.89
C PRO A 48 9.78 15.89 6.24
N HIS A 49 9.62 15.29 5.06
CA HIS A 49 10.64 14.49 4.39
C HIS A 49 11.13 15.10 3.07
N LEU A 50 10.60 16.25 2.64
CA LEU A 50 11.02 16.91 1.39
C LEU A 50 12.54 17.16 1.33
N LYS A 51 13.14 17.66 2.41
CA LYS A 51 14.59 17.87 2.51
C LYS A 51 15.37 16.55 2.44
N HIS A 52 14.83 15.49 3.03
CA HIS A 52 15.48 14.19 3.06
C HIS A 52 15.53 13.55 1.65
N TYR A 53 14.45 13.67 0.89
CA TYR A 53 14.33 13.05 -0.43
C TYR A 53 14.77 13.96 -1.59
N GLY A 54 14.72 15.29 -1.43
CA GLY A 54 15.14 16.26 -2.44
C GLY A 54 14.18 16.38 -3.64
N PHE A 55 12.94 15.92 -3.49
CA PHE A 55 11.90 16.02 -4.50
C PHE A 55 10.51 16.11 -3.86
N SER A 56 9.54 16.59 -4.63
CA SER A 56 8.11 16.57 -4.32
C SER A 56 7.33 15.76 -5.36
N LEU A 57 6.06 15.52 -5.06
CA LEU A 57 5.13 14.82 -5.94
C LEU A 57 4.10 15.80 -6.51
N GLU A 58 3.78 15.62 -7.78
CA GLU A 58 2.62 16.23 -8.41
C GLU A 58 1.68 15.11 -8.86
N ILE A 59 0.47 15.06 -8.29
CA ILE A 59 -0.55 14.09 -8.69
C ILE A 59 -1.02 14.46 -10.10
N ALA A 60 -0.86 13.53 -11.03
CA ALA A 60 -1.30 13.66 -12.42
C ALA A 60 -2.69 13.05 -12.63
N LYS A 61 -2.96 11.92 -11.97
CA LYS A 61 -4.25 11.22 -12.05
C LYS A 61 -4.57 10.51 -10.75
N LEU A 62 -5.86 10.44 -10.42
CA LEU A 62 -6.35 9.79 -9.22
C LEU A 62 -7.54 8.90 -9.59
N HIS A 63 -7.50 7.66 -9.14
CA HIS A 63 -8.64 6.76 -9.23
C HIS A 63 -9.03 6.28 -7.84
N LEU A 64 -10.33 6.34 -7.55
CA LEU A 64 -10.94 5.66 -6.43
C LEU A 64 -11.16 4.19 -6.79
N VAL A 65 -10.73 3.29 -5.92
CA VAL A 65 -10.95 1.86 -6.08
C VAL A 65 -12.33 1.54 -5.52
N SER A 66 -13.24 1.11 -6.40
CA SER A 66 -14.50 0.52 -5.97
C SER A 66 -14.24 -0.94 -5.59
N PRO A 67 -14.43 -1.34 -4.32
CA PRO A 67 -14.05 -2.66 -3.85
C PRO A 67 -14.92 -3.74 -4.50
N GLY A 68 -14.29 -4.75 -5.10
CA GLY A 68 -14.95 -5.94 -5.60
C GLY A 68 -15.38 -6.89 -4.48
N CYS A 69 -15.89 -8.07 -4.83
CA CYS A 69 -16.34 -9.06 -3.83
C CYS A 69 -15.22 -9.48 -2.86
N LEU A 70 -14.04 -9.78 -3.39
CA LEU A 70 -12.87 -10.18 -2.60
C LEU A 70 -12.46 -9.09 -1.61
N GLN A 71 -12.33 -7.83 -2.06
CA GLN A 71 -11.95 -6.72 -1.19
C GLN A 71 -12.98 -6.47 -0.10
N ARG A 72 -14.28 -6.57 -0.41
CA ARG A 72 -15.34 -6.43 0.61
C ARG A 72 -15.23 -7.54 1.67
N GLN A 73 -14.98 -8.77 1.26
CA GLN A 73 -14.77 -9.88 2.19
C GLN A 73 -13.51 -9.67 3.06
N GLN A 74 -12.40 -9.27 2.43
CA GLN A 74 -11.15 -8.96 3.14
C GLN A 74 -11.35 -7.82 4.14
N GLN A 75 -12.00 -6.73 3.74
CA GLN A 75 -12.31 -5.59 4.60
C GLN A 75 -13.21 -5.99 5.78
N GLN A 76 -14.23 -6.83 5.55
CA GLN A 76 -15.07 -7.37 6.62
C GLN A 76 -14.27 -8.18 7.64
N ARG A 77 -13.36 -9.05 7.18
CA ARG A 77 -12.45 -9.80 8.06
C ARG A 77 -11.50 -8.87 8.81
N ALA A 78 -10.95 -7.87 8.13
CA ALA A 78 -9.96 -6.95 8.69
C ALA A 78 -10.53 -6.01 9.75
N LYS A 79 -11.84 -5.68 9.69
CA LYS A 79 -12.52 -4.86 10.71
C LYS A 79 -12.40 -5.41 12.14
N ALA A 80 -12.20 -6.72 12.32
CA ALA A 80 -11.93 -7.31 13.63
C ALA A 80 -10.62 -6.80 14.27
N LEU A 81 -9.72 -6.22 13.48
CA LEU A 81 -8.46 -5.63 13.92
C LEU A 81 -8.60 -4.13 14.29
N GLY A 82 -9.79 -3.53 14.10
CA GLY A 82 -10.04 -2.12 14.41
C GLY A 82 -10.16 -1.22 13.18
N ALA A 83 -9.96 0.08 13.38
CA ALA A 83 -10.01 1.07 12.30
C ALA A 83 -8.75 1.00 11.42
N PRO A 84 -8.88 1.19 10.10
CA PRO A 84 -7.73 1.20 9.20
C PRO A 84 -6.95 2.52 9.30
N THR A 85 -5.65 2.43 9.01
CA THR A 85 -4.78 3.58 8.73
C THR A 85 -4.58 3.69 7.23
N LEU A 86 -4.72 4.89 6.66
CA LEU A 86 -4.44 5.12 5.25
C LEU A 86 -2.91 5.26 5.05
N LEU A 87 -2.30 4.29 4.36
CA LEU A 87 -0.85 4.24 4.15
C LEU A 87 -0.51 4.05 2.67
N PHE A 88 0.70 4.43 2.28
CA PHE A 88 1.19 4.37 0.91
C PHE A 88 1.99 3.09 0.64
N HIS A 89 1.75 2.50 -0.52
CA HIS A 89 2.50 1.36 -1.05
C HIS A 89 3.00 1.68 -2.45
N GLY A 90 4.32 1.69 -2.63
CA GLY A 90 4.93 1.83 -3.94
C GLY A 90 4.95 0.49 -4.65
N THR A 91 4.47 0.46 -5.89
CA THR A 91 4.49 -0.74 -6.73
C THR A 91 4.56 -0.34 -8.20
N TRP A 92 4.89 -1.28 -9.07
CA TRP A 92 4.91 -1.03 -10.50
C TRP A 92 3.47 -0.95 -11.04
N SER A 93 3.26 -0.14 -12.08
CA SER A 93 1.98 -0.04 -12.78
C SER A 93 1.42 -1.40 -13.18
N ASP A 94 2.30 -2.30 -13.64
CA ASP A 94 1.96 -3.65 -14.10
C ASP A 94 1.40 -4.53 -12.96
N ASN A 95 1.78 -4.25 -11.71
CA ASN A 95 1.31 -5.01 -10.54
C ASN A 95 -0.03 -4.51 -10.01
N VAL A 96 -0.43 -3.26 -10.33
CA VAL A 96 -1.65 -2.65 -9.78
C VAL A 96 -2.88 -3.47 -10.14
N GLN A 97 -3.02 -3.89 -11.40
CA GLN A 97 -4.18 -4.68 -11.83
C GLN A 97 -4.26 -6.03 -11.13
N GLY A 98 -3.11 -6.70 -10.93
CA GLY A 98 -3.04 -7.94 -10.14
C GLY A 98 -3.50 -7.72 -8.70
N ILE A 99 -3.00 -6.67 -8.04
CA ILE A 99 -3.39 -6.32 -6.67
C ILE A 99 -4.89 -5.96 -6.58
N LEU A 100 -5.43 -5.26 -7.56
CA LEU A 100 -6.86 -4.91 -7.61
C LEU A 100 -7.76 -6.11 -7.89
N ARG A 101 -7.27 -7.15 -8.57
CA ARG A 101 -8.07 -8.35 -8.84
C ARG A 101 -7.97 -9.38 -7.72
N GLU A 102 -6.76 -9.65 -7.25
CA GLU A 102 -6.43 -10.79 -6.39
C GLU A 102 -6.11 -10.37 -4.95
N GLY A 103 -6.03 -9.06 -4.68
CA GLY A 103 -5.48 -8.55 -3.43
C GLY A 103 -3.95 -8.61 -3.43
N PHE A 104 -3.35 -8.27 -2.30
CA PHE A 104 -1.90 -8.40 -2.16
C PHE A 104 -1.47 -9.87 -2.08
N ALA A 105 -0.27 -10.16 -2.57
CA ALA A 105 0.41 -11.43 -2.34
C ALA A 105 1.59 -11.21 -1.40
N LEU A 106 1.89 -12.21 -0.55
CA LEU A 106 3.11 -12.19 0.25
C LEU A 106 4.33 -12.38 -0.67
N PRO A 107 5.44 -11.65 -0.43
CA PRO A 107 6.62 -11.76 -1.27
C PRO A 107 7.33 -13.11 -1.04
N GLN A 108 7.82 -13.72 -2.12
CA GLN A 108 8.64 -14.94 -2.03
C GLN A 108 9.99 -14.69 -1.33
N ARG A 109 10.52 -13.47 -1.43
CA ARG A 109 11.77 -13.06 -0.78
C ARG A 109 11.45 -12.12 0.38
N SER A 110 11.99 -12.44 1.55
CA SER A 110 11.84 -11.62 2.75
C SER A 110 12.51 -10.26 2.58
N GLY A 111 11.80 -9.21 3.00
CA GLY A 111 12.40 -7.90 3.26
C GLY A 111 13.09 -7.86 4.63
N MET A 112 13.46 -6.65 5.05
CA MET A 112 14.16 -6.40 6.33
C MET A 112 13.41 -6.90 7.57
N PHE A 113 12.08 -6.97 7.49
CA PHE A 113 11.18 -7.41 8.54
C PHE A 113 10.42 -8.68 8.18
N GLY A 114 11.00 -9.54 7.35
CA GLY A 114 10.38 -10.80 6.91
C GLY A 114 9.50 -10.66 5.66
N PRO A 115 8.79 -11.75 5.28
CA PRO A 115 7.99 -11.82 4.06
C PRO A 115 6.60 -11.20 4.25
N GLY A 116 6.56 -9.89 4.49
CA GLY A 116 5.32 -9.12 4.65
C GLY A 116 5.05 -8.13 3.52
N ILE A 117 3.92 -7.44 3.61
CA ILE A 117 3.55 -6.34 2.71
C ILE A 117 3.88 -5.02 3.41
N TYR A 118 4.71 -4.21 2.76
CA TYR A 118 5.33 -3.02 3.34
C TYR A 118 4.58 -1.75 2.94
N PHE A 119 4.38 -0.87 3.91
CA PHE A 119 3.73 0.42 3.76
C PHE A 119 4.54 1.51 4.45
N ALA A 120 4.33 2.76 4.02
CA ALA A 120 4.85 3.95 4.67
C ALA A 120 3.74 4.99 4.83
N ASP A 121 3.83 5.82 5.86
CA ASP A 121 3.00 7.02 6.01
C ASP A 121 3.44 8.12 5.04
N CYS A 122 4.74 8.22 4.75
CA CYS A 122 5.29 9.16 3.80
C CYS A 122 5.27 8.61 2.35
N PRO A 123 4.58 9.28 1.40
CA PRO A 123 4.51 8.82 0.01
C PRO A 123 5.85 8.94 -0.73
N LEU A 124 6.74 9.88 -0.33
CA LEU A 124 8.06 10.03 -0.95
C LEU A 124 8.94 8.78 -0.79
N LYS A 125 8.76 8.05 0.31
CA LYS A 125 9.41 6.75 0.53
C LYS A 125 8.93 5.71 -0.48
N SER A 126 7.63 5.64 -0.68
CA SER A 126 6.98 4.69 -1.58
C SER A 126 7.41 4.88 -3.05
N VAL A 127 7.83 6.08 -3.46
CA VAL A 127 8.35 6.36 -4.81
C VAL A 127 9.53 5.45 -5.19
N GLN A 128 10.38 5.07 -4.23
CA GLN A 128 11.54 4.22 -4.51
C GLN A 128 11.14 2.84 -5.05
N PHE A 129 9.94 2.37 -4.71
CA PHE A 129 9.39 1.08 -5.15
C PHE A 129 8.48 1.19 -6.38
N ALA A 130 8.12 2.42 -6.79
CA ALA A 130 7.34 2.68 -8.00
C ALA A 130 8.19 2.71 -9.28
N LYS A 131 9.53 2.83 -9.15
CA LYS A 131 10.44 2.92 -10.29
C LYS A 131 10.83 1.53 -10.81
N LYS A 132 10.70 1.32 -12.12
CA LYS A 132 11.31 0.16 -12.81
C LYS A 132 12.82 0.40 -12.87
N VAL A 133 13.58 -0.26 -12.00
CA VAL A 133 15.05 -0.31 -12.17
C VAL A 133 15.29 -1.28 -13.32
N GLY A 134 15.77 -0.78 -14.47
CA GLY A 134 16.12 -1.64 -15.60
C GLY A 134 17.09 -2.74 -15.20
N PRO A 135 17.08 -3.90 -15.91
CA PRO A 135 18.00 -4.99 -15.60
C PRO A 135 19.44 -4.50 -15.73
N GLY A 136 20.21 -4.53 -14.63
CA GLY A 136 21.67 -4.28 -14.65
C GLY A 136 22.23 -3.19 -13.72
N ARG A 137 21.48 -2.61 -12.77
CA ARG A 137 21.97 -1.49 -11.94
C ARG A 137 22.06 -1.72 -10.43
N THR A 138 22.23 -2.95 -9.97
CA THR A 138 22.29 -3.25 -8.52
C THR A 138 23.69 -3.24 -7.89
N TRP A 139 24.79 -3.11 -8.63
CA TRP A 139 26.15 -3.25 -8.04
C TRP A 139 27.06 -1.99 -8.08
N LEU A 140 26.74 -0.94 -8.85
CA LEU A 140 27.63 0.23 -9.03
C LEU A 140 27.22 1.50 -8.25
N HIS A 141 26.25 1.44 -7.32
CA HIS A 141 25.76 2.62 -6.60
C HIS A 141 26.77 3.26 -5.61
N SER A 142 27.91 2.61 -5.35
CA SER A 142 29.05 3.21 -4.63
C SER A 142 30.05 3.92 -5.57
N LEU A 143 30.30 3.41 -6.77
CA LEU A 143 31.29 3.96 -7.72
C LEU A 143 30.70 4.96 -8.73
N GLN A 144 29.41 4.88 -9.06
CA GLN A 144 28.80 5.72 -10.09
C GLN A 144 28.56 7.18 -9.67
N ARG A 145 28.64 7.49 -8.37
CA ARG A 145 28.55 8.89 -7.87
C ARG A 145 29.72 9.76 -8.32
N GLN A 146 30.88 9.17 -8.66
CA GLN A 146 32.03 9.92 -9.17
C GLN A 146 32.00 10.08 -10.70
N TRP A 147 31.46 9.12 -11.46
CA TRP A 147 31.44 9.20 -12.94
C TRP A 147 30.37 10.14 -13.53
N HIS A 148 29.24 10.35 -12.83
CA HIS A 148 28.21 11.31 -13.27
C HIS A 148 28.63 12.78 -13.21
N ARG A 149 29.78 13.11 -12.59
CA ARG A 149 30.33 14.47 -12.61
C ARG A 149 31.18 14.78 -13.84
N ALA A 150 31.66 13.78 -14.58
CA ALA A 150 32.66 13.98 -15.64
C ALA A 150 32.10 13.90 -17.07
N VAL A 151 31.06 13.09 -17.34
CA VAL A 151 30.69 12.75 -18.75
C VAL A 151 29.20 12.91 -19.07
N GLY A 152 28.34 13.17 -18.09
CA GLY A 152 26.88 13.13 -18.26
C GLY A 152 26.20 14.38 -18.86
N TRP A 153 26.95 15.44 -19.18
CA TRP A 153 26.36 16.73 -19.59
C TRP A 153 26.13 16.87 -21.10
N LEU A 154 26.73 16.02 -21.94
CA LEU A 154 26.72 16.22 -23.39
C LEU A 154 25.54 15.59 -24.15
N SER A 155 24.64 14.83 -23.52
CA SER A 155 23.50 14.21 -24.22
C SER A 155 22.34 13.90 -23.28
N ARG A 156 21.58 14.93 -22.90
CA ARG A 156 20.25 14.73 -22.29
C ARG A 156 19.18 14.99 -23.35
N PRO A 157 18.47 13.96 -23.86
CA PRO A 157 17.24 14.18 -24.61
C PRO A 157 16.19 14.87 -23.72
N PRO A 158 15.21 15.59 -24.29
CA PRO A 158 14.20 16.30 -23.52
C PRO A 158 13.53 15.37 -22.51
N GLU A 159 13.54 15.81 -21.26
CA GLU A 159 13.11 15.09 -20.06
C GLU A 159 11.60 14.83 -20.12
N GLN A 160 11.20 13.72 -20.74
CA GLN A 160 9.83 13.25 -20.69
C GLN A 160 9.52 12.89 -19.23
N ARG A 161 8.66 13.67 -18.58
CA ARG A 161 8.26 13.42 -17.19
C ARG A 161 7.63 12.04 -17.10
N GLN A 162 8.37 11.10 -16.51
CA GLN A 162 7.87 9.74 -16.29
C GLN A 162 6.76 9.80 -15.24
N THR A 163 5.58 9.35 -15.62
CA THR A 163 4.48 9.13 -14.68
C THR A 163 4.72 7.81 -13.96
N LEU A 164 4.61 7.85 -12.64
CA LEU A 164 4.76 6.71 -11.74
C LEU A 164 3.44 6.45 -11.04
N THR A 165 3.27 5.25 -10.50
CA THR A 165 2.04 4.86 -9.80
C THR A 165 2.36 4.41 -8.37
N MET A 166 1.48 4.74 -7.44
CA MET A 166 1.46 4.16 -6.09
C MET A 166 0.02 3.90 -5.65
N LEU A 167 -0.12 3.06 -4.63
CA LEU A 167 -1.40 2.80 -3.98
C LEU A 167 -1.47 3.55 -2.65
N ALA A 168 -2.62 4.12 -2.33
CA ALA A 168 -2.98 4.45 -0.96
C ALA A 168 -4.02 3.44 -0.48
N CYS A 169 -3.72 2.75 0.62
CA CYS A 169 -4.46 1.59 1.09
C CYS A 169 -5.00 1.81 2.51
N GLU A 170 -6.20 1.32 2.77
CA GLU A 170 -6.70 1.12 4.12
C GLU A 170 -5.99 -0.11 4.72
N VAL A 171 -5.10 0.13 5.69
CA VAL A 171 -4.30 -0.90 6.34
C VAL A 171 -4.76 -1.12 7.78
N PHE A 172 -5.23 -2.32 8.06
CA PHE A 172 -5.72 -2.76 9.35
C PHE A 172 -4.57 -3.34 10.17
N LEU A 173 -3.91 -2.46 10.92
CA LEU A 173 -2.70 -2.80 11.67
C LEU A 173 -2.96 -3.67 12.91
N GLY A 174 -4.15 -3.57 13.52
CA GLY A 174 -4.42 -4.22 14.79
C GLY A 174 -3.42 -3.80 15.85
N ARG A 175 -2.98 -4.76 16.66
CA ARG A 175 -1.90 -4.52 17.64
C ARG A 175 -0.55 -4.63 16.94
N SER A 176 0.19 -3.53 16.84
CA SER A 176 1.50 -3.53 16.19
C SER A 176 2.63 -3.84 17.17
N TRP A 177 3.59 -4.68 16.73
CA TRP A 177 4.85 -4.88 17.43
C TRP A 177 5.87 -3.84 16.98
N THR A 178 6.38 -3.02 17.90
CA THR A 178 7.35 -1.97 17.59
C THR A 178 8.77 -2.52 17.51
N LEU A 179 9.40 -2.46 16.33
CA LEU A 179 10.79 -2.85 16.11
C LEU A 179 11.67 -1.64 15.84
N ARG A 180 12.81 -1.53 16.55
CA ARG A 180 13.80 -0.44 16.33
C ARG A 180 15.02 -0.87 15.51
N HIS A 181 15.19 -2.17 15.31
CA HIS A 181 16.31 -2.77 14.60
C HIS A 181 15.80 -3.71 13.51
N ALA A 182 16.59 -3.87 12.44
CA ALA A 182 16.34 -4.85 11.39
C ALA A 182 16.30 -6.26 11.98
N LYS A 183 15.18 -6.96 11.80
CA LYS A 183 14.99 -8.36 12.22
C LYS A 183 14.06 -9.02 11.22
N ALA A 184 14.50 -10.08 10.57
CA ALA A 184 13.62 -10.90 9.74
C ALA A 184 12.57 -11.58 10.65
N VAL A 185 11.36 -11.05 10.65
CA VAL A 185 10.25 -11.53 11.50
C VAL A 185 9.69 -12.81 10.92
N ASN A 186 9.50 -13.81 11.78
CA ASN A 186 8.68 -15.00 11.48
C ASN A 186 7.27 -14.79 12.06
N PRO A 187 6.24 -14.49 11.24
CA PRO A 187 4.93 -14.10 11.74
C PRO A 187 4.25 -15.14 12.63
N SER A 188 4.48 -16.44 12.38
CA SER A 188 3.88 -17.53 13.16
C SER A 188 4.46 -17.68 14.57
N GLU A 189 5.64 -17.11 14.82
CA GLU A 189 6.37 -17.25 16.08
C GLU A 189 6.50 -15.91 16.79
N ASP A 190 7.05 -14.91 16.10
CA ASP A 190 7.44 -13.62 16.66
C ASP A 190 6.26 -12.71 17.02
N LEU A 191 5.13 -12.84 16.31
CA LEU A 191 3.94 -12.04 16.59
C LEU A 191 3.08 -12.62 17.72
N ARG A 192 3.43 -13.81 18.22
CA ARG A 192 2.70 -14.42 19.34
C ARG A 192 3.07 -13.73 20.64
N CYS A 193 2.07 -13.30 21.39
CA CYS A 193 2.27 -12.82 22.73
C CYS A 193 2.66 -13.97 23.66
N GLY A 194 3.59 -13.71 24.58
CA GLY A 194 3.96 -14.69 25.60
C GLY A 194 2.76 -15.08 26.48
N TRP A 195 2.76 -16.30 27.01
CA TRP A 195 1.65 -16.84 27.81
C TRP A 195 1.26 -15.93 28.99
N LEU A 196 2.24 -15.31 29.65
CA LEU A 196 1.99 -14.41 30.78
C LEU A 196 1.19 -13.18 30.35
N MET A 197 1.53 -12.61 29.20
CA MET A 197 0.78 -11.48 28.63
C MET A 197 -0.62 -11.89 28.20
N LYS A 198 -0.80 -13.11 27.69
CA LYS A 198 -2.13 -13.67 27.38
C LYS A 198 -2.99 -13.85 28.63
N ALA A 199 -2.39 -14.29 29.74
CA ALA A 199 -3.09 -14.40 31.02
C ALA A 199 -3.55 -13.02 31.54
N LEU A 200 -2.84 -11.96 31.20
CA LEU A 200 -3.23 -10.56 31.47
C LEU A 200 -4.20 -9.98 30.42
N GLY A 201 -4.75 -10.82 29.53
CA GLY A 201 -5.73 -10.41 28.51
C GLY A 201 -5.13 -9.79 27.25
N ALA A 202 -3.80 -9.78 27.09
CA ALA A 202 -3.15 -9.21 25.92
C ALA A 202 -3.18 -10.20 24.74
N GLY A 203 -3.67 -9.76 23.57
CA GLY A 203 -3.72 -10.57 22.34
C GLY A 203 -2.38 -10.65 21.59
N ASP A 204 -2.33 -11.49 20.56
CA ASP A 204 -1.19 -11.55 19.63
C ASP A 204 -1.06 -10.23 18.83
N TYR A 205 0.13 -9.98 18.29
CA TYR A 205 0.36 -8.85 17.38
C TYR A 205 -0.15 -9.20 15.98
N SER A 206 -0.61 -8.20 15.24
CA SER A 206 -1.16 -8.37 13.87
C SER A 206 -0.31 -7.67 12.81
N SER A 207 0.64 -6.83 13.22
CA SER A 207 1.52 -6.08 12.33
C SER A 207 2.82 -5.72 13.02
N VAL A 208 3.77 -5.21 12.25
CA VAL A 208 5.01 -4.61 12.74
C VAL A 208 4.97 -3.11 12.42
N TYR A 209 5.33 -2.31 13.42
CA TYR A 209 5.57 -0.88 13.26
C TYR A 209 7.06 -0.60 13.49
N VAL A 210 7.66 0.16 12.59
CA VAL A 210 9.09 0.49 12.64
C VAL A 210 9.22 2.00 12.62
N PRO A 211 9.52 2.64 13.77
CA PRO A 211 9.62 4.08 13.83
C PRO A 211 10.82 4.58 13.02
N GLY A 212 10.60 5.66 12.28
CA GLY A 212 11.68 6.41 11.62
C GLY A 212 12.58 7.13 12.62
N GLY A 213 13.83 7.36 12.25
CA GLY A 213 14.73 8.24 13.01
C GLY A 213 16.21 8.01 12.70
N LEU A 214 17.06 8.86 13.29
CA LEU A 214 18.52 8.78 13.09
C LEU A 214 19.15 7.49 13.65
N PHE A 215 18.55 6.94 14.72
CA PHE A 215 19.03 5.75 15.43
C PHE A 215 18.16 4.51 15.18
N GLY A 216 17.16 4.60 14.31
CA GLY A 216 16.28 3.50 13.95
C GLY A 216 16.80 2.70 12.75
N ALA A 217 16.24 1.51 12.54
CA ALA A 217 16.48 0.71 11.33
C ALA A 217 16.10 1.43 10.03
N VAL A 218 15.17 2.40 10.11
CA VAL A 218 14.63 3.14 8.97
C VAL A 218 14.64 4.63 9.27
N ARG A 219 14.82 5.46 8.24
CA ARG A 219 14.79 6.93 8.36
C ARG A 219 13.38 7.52 8.44
N VAL A 220 12.42 6.79 7.90
CA VAL A 220 11.01 7.16 7.76
C VAL A 220 10.20 5.95 8.19
N PRO A 221 9.11 6.12 8.95
CA PRO A 221 8.36 5.00 9.49
C PRO A 221 7.94 3.97 8.43
N GLU A 222 7.90 2.71 8.84
CA GLU A 222 7.39 1.60 8.04
C GLU A 222 6.38 0.79 8.83
N TYR A 223 5.43 0.22 8.10
CA TYR A 223 4.40 -0.65 8.62
C TYR A 223 4.41 -1.93 7.79
N VAL A 224 4.38 -3.08 8.45
CA VAL A 224 4.39 -4.37 7.78
C VAL A 224 3.24 -5.21 8.28
N VAL A 225 2.42 -5.68 7.34
CA VAL A 225 1.37 -6.67 7.60
C VAL A 225 1.75 -8.01 6.96
N TYR A 226 1.32 -9.10 7.56
CA TYR A 226 1.71 -10.45 7.14
C TYR A 226 0.53 -11.28 6.64
N GLU A 227 -0.67 -10.72 6.70
CA GLU A 227 -1.87 -11.30 6.12
C GLU A 227 -2.42 -10.36 5.05
N PRO A 228 -2.55 -10.81 3.78
CA PRO A 228 -3.02 -9.95 2.68
C PRO A 228 -4.35 -9.24 2.91
N TYR A 229 -5.29 -9.86 3.64
CA TYR A 229 -6.59 -9.27 3.91
C TYR A 229 -6.52 -7.98 4.75
N GLN A 230 -5.38 -7.71 5.40
CA GLN A 230 -5.17 -6.50 6.21
C GLN A 230 -4.97 -5.24 5.38
N ALA A 231 -4.73 -5.33 4.06
CA ALA A 231 -4.47 -4.18 3.23
C ALA A 231 -5.43 -4.10 2.05
N ILE A 232 -6.25 -3.05 2.02
CA ILE A 232 -7.27 -2.85 1.00
C ILE A 232 -6.91 -1.61 0.17
N PRO A 233 -6.61 -1.74 -1.14
CA PRO A 233 -6.39 -0.59 -2.01
C PRO A 233 -7.61 0.33 -2.03
N LYS A 234 -7.40 1.62 -1.77
CA LYS A 234 -8.46 2.64 -1.79
C LYS A 234 -8.28 3.62 -2.94
N TYR A 235 -7.04 4.03 -3.21
CA TYR A 235 -6.72 4.90 -4.34
C TYR A 235 -5.56 4.35 -5.16
N VAL A 236 -5.64 4.56 -6.47
CA VAL A 236 -4.49 4.48 -7.38
C VAL A 236 -4.09 5.91 -7.71
N ILE A 237 -2.87 6.27 -7.35
CA ILE A 237 -2.31 7.62 -7.53
C ILE A 237 -1.25 7.55 -8.62
N GLU A 238 -1.49 8.22 -9.73
CA GLU A 238 -0.49 8.48 -10.75
C GLU A 238 0.12 9.86 -10.52
N PHE A 239 1.44 9.94 -10.54
CA PHE A 239 2.14 11.16 -10.17
C PHE A 239 3.43 11.33 -10.96
N THR A 240 3.92 12.57 -11.01
CA THR A 240 5.26 12.89 -11.49
C THR A 240 6.14 13.37 -10.34
N VAL A 241 7.45 13.23 -10.50
CA VAL A 241 8.43 13.67 -9.51
C VAL A 241 9.01 15.02 -9.95
N LYS A 242 8.96 16.02 -9.05
CA LYS A 242 9.61 17.32 -9.25
C LYS A 242 10.80 17.46 -8.33
N HIS A 243 12.00 17.61 -8.90
CA HIS A 243 13.20 17.86 -8.10
C HIS A 243 13.13 19.26 -7.48
N ILE A 244 13.41 19.34 -6.19
CA ILE A 244 13.51 20.61 -5.47
C ILE A 244 14.92 21.12 -5.75
N GLN A 245 15.04 22.25 -6.45
CA GLN A 245 16.33 22.91 -6.63
C GLN A 245 16.83 23.37 -5.26
N ALA A 246 18.08 23.05 -4.95
CA ALA A 246 18.73 23.60 -3.77
C ALA A 246 18.90 25.11 -3.99
N SER A 247 18.20 25.90 -3.18
CA SER A 247 18.42 27.34 -3.03
C SER A 247 19.75 27.61 -2.35
#